data_AF-A0AAD7H031-F1
#
_entry.id   AF-A0AAD7H031-F1
#
_cell.length_a   1.000
_cell.length_b   1.000
_cell.length_c   1.000
_cell.angle_alpha   90.00
_cell.angle_beta   90.00
_cell.angle_gamma   90.00
#
_symmetry.space_group_name_H-M   'P 1'
#
loop_
_entity.id
_entity.type
_entity.pdbx_description
1 polymer ?
#
loop_
_entity_poly.entity_id
_entity_poly.type
_entity_poly.pdbx_seq_one_letter_code
_entity_poly.pdbx_strand_id
1 'polypeptide(L)'
;MNALEFNAETGVRLPAPFTNIIITPPPMSDVEPSIAILNNPAVGIWMGPMGAGPAYTAYKAEQWLTKIKAETDAVLQEVRSSAPSGPFSGCPGTPHPGGVRGRTDVFIGDLGLVRSSWTEVLDADEKARLAAVNNARAVGDPDIVWHRADYLAPSHHGRGVMTAAVKTIITQWGIP
;
A
#
# COMPACT_ATOMS: atom_id res chain seq x y z
N MET A 1 7.68 -1.65 25.16
CA MET A 1 6.63 -1.80 24.12
C MET A 1 7.10 -2.93 23.24
N ASN A 2 6.40 -4.06 23.23
CA ASN A 2 6.79 -5.21 22.42
C ASN A 2 6.58 -4.87 20.95
N ALA A 3 7.66 -4.99 20.16
CA ALA A 3 7.60 -4.92 18.72
C ALA A 3 6.59 -5.99 18.25
N LEU A 4 5.53 -5.57 17.59
CA LEU A 4 4.69 -6.50 16.83
C LEU A 4 5.59 -7.02 15.71
N GLU A 5 5.97 -8.28 15.81
CA GLU A 5 6.78 -8.96 14.80
C GLU A 5 6.02 -8.88 13.47
N PHE A 6 6.59 -8.16 12.51
CA PHE A 6 6.16 -8.30 11.13
C PHE A 6 6.43 -9.73 10.71
N ASN A 7 5.38 -10.52 10.62
CA ASN A 7 5.48 -11.87 10.10
C ASN A 7 5.04 -11.82 8.64
N ALA A 8 6.01 -11.96 7.74
CA ALA A 8 5.80 -12.00 6.30
C ALA A 8 4.79 -13.07 5.83
N GLU A 9 4.53 -14.10 6.65
CA GLU A 9 3.54 -15.14 6.40
C GLU A 9 2.15 -14.82 6.95
N THR A 10 2.02 -13.89 7.92
CA THR A 10 0.72 -13.60 8.59
C THR A 10 0.28 -12.14 8.56
N GLY A 11 1.10 -11.22 8.04
CA GLY A 11 0.76 -9.80 7.86
C GLY A 11 0.84 -8.97 9.15
N VAL A 12 0.41 -7.70 9.06
CA VAL A 12 0.39 -6.75 10.18
C VAL A 12 -1.04 -6.57 10.68
N ARG A 13 -1.31 -6.93 11.93
CA ARG A 13 -2.62 -6.75 12.56
C ARG A 13 -2.83 -5.31 13.01
N LEU A 14 -4.03 -4.78 12.78
CA LEU A 14 -4.38 -3.47 13.30
C LEU A 14 -4.58 -3.52 14.83
N PRO A 15 -4.30 -2.43 15.55
CA PRO A 15 -4.56 -2.34 16.97
C PRO A 15 -6.07 -2.33 17.27
N ALA A 16 -6.43 -2.51 18.54
CA ALA A 16 -7.82 -2.36 18.99
C ALA A 16 -8.40 -1.00 18.57
N PRO A 17 -9.68 -0.94 18.15
CA PRO A 17 -10.67 -2.03 18.14
C PRO A 17 -10.67 -2.93 16.89
N PHE A 18 -9.69 -2.77 15.98
CA PHE A 18 -9.66 -3.43 14.68
C PHE A 18 -8.76 -4.67 14.63
N THR A 19 -8.57 -5.37 15.75
CA THR A 19 -7.67 -6.54 15.85
C THR A 19 -8.03 -7.70 14.93
N ASN A 20 -9.24 -7.65 14.37
CA ASN A 20 -9.76 -8.54 13.34
C ASN A 20 -9.32 -8.17 11.91
N ILE A 21 -8.62 -7.07 11.70
CA ILE A 21 -8.16 -6.59 10.39
C ILE A 21 -6.65 -6.81 10.30
N ILE A 22 -6.20 -7.34 9.16
CA ILE A 22 -4.81 -7.64 8.88
C ILE A 22 -4.43 -6.99 7.55
N ILE A 23 -3.26 -6.38 7.51
CA ILE A 23 -2.64 -5.91 6.28
C ILE A 23 -1.72 -7.01 5.78
N THR A 24 -1.96 -7.51 4.58
CA THR A 24 -1.23 -8.65 4.00
C THR A 24 -0.70 -8.32 2.63
N PRO A 25 0.39 -8.96 2.17
CA PRO A 25 0.76 -8.96 0.76
C PRO A 25 -0.43 -9.34 -0.13
N PRO A 26 -0.58 -8.76 -1.33
CA PRO A 26 -1.74 -8.99 -2.18
C PRO A 26 -1.61 -10.34 -2.93
N PRO A 27 -2.49 -11.33 -2.70
CA PRO A 27 -2.64 -12.48 -3.58
C PRO A 27 -3.43 -12.13 -4.85
N MET A 28 -3.28 -12.95 -5.89
CA MET A 28 -4.04 -12.79 -7.13
C MET A 28 -5.55 -13.07 -6.95
N SER A 29 -5.97 -13.67 -5.83
CA SER A 29 -7.40 -13.80 -5.49
C SER A 29 -8.09 -12.45 -5.23
N ASP A 30 -7.33 -11.35 -5.10
CA ASP A 30 -7.88 -10.00 -4.89
C ASP A 30 -8.37 -9.33 -6.18
N VAL A 31 -8.16 -9.95 -7.35
CA VAL A 31 -8.61 -9.44 -8.65
C VAL A 31 -10.11 -9.14 -8.61
N GLU A 32 -10.95 -10.15 -8.35
CA GLU A 32 -12.40 -9.97 -8.38
C GLU A 32 -12.93 -8.99 -7.31
N PRO A 33 -12.52 -9.09 -6.03
CA PRO A 33 -12.91 -8.12 -5.00
C PRO A 33 -12.49 -6.68 -5.33
N SER A 34 -11.29 -6.47 -5.88
CA SER A 34 -10.82 -5.13 -6.26
C SER A 34 -11.67 -4.51 -7.37
N ILE A 35 -12.12 -5.31 -8.34
CA ILE A 35 -13.04 -4.88 -9.41
C ILE A 35 -14.37 -4.41 -8.82
N ALA A 36 -14.93 -5.17 -7.89
CA ALA A 36 -16.19 -4.82 -7.25
C ALA A 36 -16.09 -3.50 -6.46
N ILE A 37 -14.98 -3.29 -5.74
CA ILE A 37 -14.77 -2.07 -4.95
C ILE A 37 -14.50 -0.87 -5.86
N LEU A 38 -13.61 -0.99 -6.84
CA LEU A 38 -13.16 0.14 -7.66
C LEU A 38 -14.17 0.58 -8.72
N ASN A 39 -15.11 -0.29 -9.10
CA ASN A 39 -16.27 0.13 -9.91
C ASN A 39 -17.43 0.68 -9.09
N ASN A 40 -17.35 0.65 -7.75
CA ASN A 40 -18.36 1.28 -6.92
C ASN A 40 -18.23 2.82 -7.01
N PRO A 41 -19.30 3.58 -7.31
CA PRO A 41 -19.21 5.03 -7.46
C PRO A 41 -18.78 5.76 -6.18
N ALA A 42 -18.97 5.17 -5.00
CA ALA A 42 -18.48 5.74 -3.74
C ALA A 42 -16.95 5.66 -3.59
N VAL A 43 -16.26 4.87 -4.43
CA VAL A 43 -14.80 4.68 -4.40
C VAL A 43 -14.16 5.08 -5.71
N GLY A 44 -14.64 4.52 -6.83
CA GLY A 44 -14.03 4.66 -8.15
C GLY A 44 -13.77 6.11 -8.55
N ILE A 45 -14.71 7.02 -8.31
CA ILE A 45 -14.58 8.44 -8.69
C ILE A 45 -13.36 9.15 -8.08
N TRP A 46 -12.83 8.63 -6.97
CA TRP A 46 -11.69 9.20 -6.26
C TRP A 46 -10.33 8.66 -6.75
N MET A 47 -10.33 7.64 -7.60
CA MET A 47 -9.10 6.98 -8.09
C MET A 47 -8.45 7.70 -9.28
N GLY A 48 -8.75 8.99 -9.48
CA GLY A 48 -8.16 9.82 -10.53
C GLY A 48 -8.35 9.22 -11.93
N PRO A 49 -7.30 9.14 -12.77
CA PRO A 49 -7.38 8.53 -14.11
C PRO A 49 -7.82 7.06 -14.13
N MET A 50 -7.66 6.32 -13.01
CA MET A 50 -8.16 4.95 -12.89
C MET A 50 -9.68 4.91 -12.67
N GLY A 51 -10.25 5.98 -12.11
CA GLY A 51 -11.67 6.15 -11.80
C GLY A 51 -12.48 6.91 -12.84
N ALA A 52 -11.83 7.84 -13.54
CA ALA A 52 -12.42 8.69 -14.58
C ALA A 52 -12.40 8.03 -15.97
N GLY A 53 -11.83 6.83 -16.09
CA GLY A 53 -11.77 6.05 -17.33
C GLY A 53 -12.92 5.06 -17.50
N PRO A 54 -12.93 4.24 -18.58
CA PRO A 54 -13.84 3.12 -18.68
C PRO A 54 -13.65 2.19 -17.48
N ALA A 55 -14.72 1.45 -17.12
CA ALA A 55 -14.79 0.57 -15.96
C ALA A 55 -13.47 -0.15 -15.62
N TYR A 56 -13.19 -0.30 -14.34
CA TYR A 56 -12.02 -1.04 -13.87
C TYR A 56 -12.20 -2.52 -14.20
N THR A 57 -11.46 -3.02 -15.19
CA THR A 57 -11.62 -4.38 -15.74
C THR A 57 -10.73 -5.40 -15.06
N ALA A 58 -10.99 -6.69 -15.29
CA ALA A 58 -10.11 -7.78 -14.87
C ALA A 58 -8.66 -7.60 -15.35
N TYR A 59 -8.48 -7.20 -16.61
CA TYR A 59 -7.15 -6.91 -17.15
C TYR A 59 -6.41 -5.82 -16.35
N LYS A 60 -7.08 -4.71 -16.02
CA LYS A 60 -6.46 -3.64 -15.21
C LYS A 60 -6.14 -4.12 -13.79
N ALA A 61 -7.04 -4.91 -13.20
CA ALA A 61 -6.86 -5.49 -11.88
C ALA A 61 -5.68 -6.47 -11.82
N GLU A 62 -5.58 -7.39 -12.79
CA GLU A 62 -4.47 -8.34 -12.91
C GLU A 62 -3.14 -7.64 -13.12
N GLN A 63 -3.09 -6.63 -14.01
CA GLN A 63 -1.88 -5.84 -14.23
C GLN A 63 -1.43 -5.13 -12.95
N TRP A 64 -2.35 -4.49 -12.24
CA TRP A 64 -2.04 -3.80 -10.99
C TRP A 64 -1.56 -4.78 -9.92
N LEU A 65 -2.32 -5.86 -9.67
CA LEU A 65 -2.00 -6.86 -8.66
C LEU A 65 -0.67 -7.58 -8.95
N THR A 66 -0.38 -7.89 -10.21
CA THR A 66 0.90 -8.48 -10.61
C THR A 66 2.06 -7.54 -10.27
N LYS A 67 1.93 -6.26 -10.60
CA LYS A 67 2.96 -5.25 -10.30
C LYS A 67 3.19 -5.13 -8.79
N ILE A 68 2.12 -4.88 -8.01
CA ILE A 68 2.27 -4.67 -6.57
C ILE A 68 2.74 -5.93 -5.84
N LYS A 69 2.34 -7.12 -6.32
CA LYS A 69 2.82 -8.39 -5.78
C LYS A 69 4.32 -8.55 -6.00
N ALA A 70 4.82 -8.27 -7.21
CA ALA A 70 6.26 -8.33 -7.48
C ALA A 70 7.07 -7.36 -6.62
N GLU A 71 6.58 -6.12 -6.45
CA GLU A 71 7.20 -5.12 -5.57
C GLU A 71 7.21 -5.57 -4.10
N THR A 72 6.07 -6.09 -3.63
CA THR A 72 5.93 -6.58 -2.24
C THR A 72 6.82 -7.78 -1.98
N ASP A 73 6.84 -8.78 -2.89
CA ASP A 73 7.65 -9.99 -2.75
C ASP A 73 9.16 -9.67 -2.70
N ALA A 74 9.61 -8.68 -3.49
CA ALA A 74 11.00 -8.22 -3.46
C ALA A 74 11.39 -7.62 -2.10
N VAL A 75 10.53 -6.78 -1.51
CA VAL A 75 10.76 -6.21 -0.18
C VAL A 75 10.76 -7.30 0.90
N LEU A 76 9.81 -8.24 0.83
CA LEU A 76 9.76 -9.37 1.76
C LEU A 76 11.01 -10.25 1.69
N GLN A 77 11.54 -10.48 0.49
CA GLN A 77 12.77 -11.23 0.29
C GLN A 77 13.97 -10.51 0.92
N GLU A 78 14.06 -9.18 0.77
CA GLU A 78 15.11 -8.39 1.40
C GLU A 78 15.05 -8.45 2.92
N VAL A 79 13.85 -8.28 3.50
CA VAL A 79 13.61 -8.36 4.94
C VAL A 79 14.01 -9.73 5.49
N ARG A 80 13.70 -10.82 4.76
CA ARG A 80 14.11 -12.19 5.13
C ARG A 80 15.62 -12.43 5.04
N SER A 81 16.30 -11.73 4.12
CA SER A 81 17.73 -11.94 3.83
C SER A 81 18.66 -11.07 4.68
N SER A 82 18.12 -10.07 5.39
CA SER A 82 18.87 -9.08 6.16
C SER A 82 18.86 -9.40 7.65
N ALA A 83 19.99 -9.22 8.35
CA ALA A 83 20.02 -9.29 9.82
C ALA A 83 19.24 -8.11 10.44
N PRO A 84 18.70 -8.22 11.68
CA PRO A 84 17.62 -7.36 12.19
C PRO A 84 17.96 -5.89 12.50
N SER A 85 19.06 -5.32 12.00
CA SER A 85 19.66 -4.12 12.61
C SER A 85 20.12 -3.03 11.66
N GLY A 86 19.55 -2.92 10.45
CA GLY A 86 19.81 -1.81 9.54
C GLY A 86 18.53 -1.24 8.94
N PRO A 87 18.52 0.02 8.48
CA PRO A 87 17.47 0.50 7.60
C PRO A 87 17.51 -0.41 6.37
N PHE A 88 16.56 -1.34 6.26
CA PHE A 88 16.41 -2.13 5.03
C PHE A 88 16.28 -1.15 3.88
N SER A 89 16.61 -1.51 2.64
CA SER A 89 16.16 -0.72 1.47
C SER A 89 14.67 -0.38 1.58
N GLY A 90 13.95 -1.21 2.35
CA GLY A 90 12.81 -0.80 3.15
C GLY A 90 12.92 -0.40 4.63
N CYS A 91 13.26 0.85 4.93
CA CYS A 91 12.27 1.68 5.60
C CYS A 91 11.38 2.18 4.46
N PRO A 92 10.31 1.40 4.22
CA PRO A 92 10.07 0.72 2.95
C PRO A 92 10.42 1.53 1.71
N GLY A 93 11.37 1.11 0.89
CA GLY A 93 11.80 1.75 -0.35
C GLY A 93 10.72 1.70 -1.44
N THR A 94 9.78 0.77 -1.29
CA THR A 94 8.49 0.64 -1.99
C THR A 94 7.57 -0.25 -1.13
N PRO A 95 6.79 0.28 -0.19
CA PRO A 95 5.79 -0.52 0.51
C PRO A 95 4.48 -0.45 -0.27
N HIS A 96 4.17 -1.45 -1.08
CA HIS A 96 2.75 -1.82 -1.15
C HIS A 96 2.47 -2.74 0.04
N PRO A 97 2.01 -2.26 1.23
CA PRO A 97 1.51 -3.17 2.23
C PRO A 97 0.10 -3.57 1.80
N GLY A 98 0.06 -4.48 0.83
CA GLY A 98 -1.06 -4.96 0.02
C GLY A 98 -2.50 -4.87 0.53
N GLY A 99 -3.23 -5.95 0.32
CA GLY A 99 -4.65 -5.99 0.63
C GLY A 99 -4.90 -5.77 2.11
N VAL A 100 -5.72 -4.77 2.41
CA VAL A 100 -6.35 -4.62 3.72
C VAL A 100 -7.45 -5.67 3.79
N ARG A 101 -7.32 -6.61 4.74
CA ARG A 101 -8.24 -7.73 4.90
C ARG A 101 -8.98 -7.68 6.23
N GLY A 102 -10.27 -7.99 6.20
CA GLY A 102 -11.12 -8.08 7.38
C GLY A 102 -11.04 -9.42 8.12
N ARG A 103 -11.98 -9.61 9.07
CA ARG A 103 -12.08 -10.74 10.04
C ARG A 103 -12.17 -12.15 9.43
N THR A 104 -12.34 -12.24 8.12
CA THR A 104 -12.70 -13.46 7.40
C THR A 104 -11.86 -13.65 6.13
N ASP A 105 -10.65 -13.07 6.09
CA ASP A 105 -9.80 -13.08 4.87
C ASP A 105 -10.48 -12.40 3.67
N VAL A 106 -11.50 -11.58 3.93
CA VAL A 106 -12.19 -10.81 2.90
C VAL A 106 -11.36 -9.58 2.60
N PHE A 107 -11.01 -9.40 1.34
CA PHE A 107 -10.42 -8.17 0.83
C PHE A 107 -11.39 -7.01 1.02
N ILE A 108 -11.00 -6.02 1.81
CA ILE A 108 -11.82 -4.84 2.11
C ILE A 108 -11.20 -3.54 1.60
N GLY A 109 -10.01 -3.58 0.99
CA GLY A 109 -9.35 -2.40 0.47
C GLY A 109 -7.87 -2.63 0.23
N ASP A 110 -7.17 -1.57 -0.17
CA ASP A 110 -5.73 -1.58 -0.41
C ASP A 110 -5.12 -0.35 0.28
N LEU A 111 -3.88 -0.51 0.75
CA LEU A 111 -3.08 0.57 1.29
C LEU A 111 -1.68 0.47 0.70
N GLY A 112 -1.23 1.55 0.09
CA GLY A 112 0.08 1.74 -0.51
C GLY A 112 0.79 2.93 0.12
N LEU A 113 2.07 2.78 0.39
CA LEU A 113 2.98 3.91 0.61
C LEU A 113 4.06 3.79 -0.48
N VAL A 114 4.41 4.80 -1.22
CA VAL A 114 5.39 4.66 -2.32
C VAL A 114 6.20 5.93 -2.41
N ARG A 115 7.40 5.88 -2.98
CA ARG A 115 8.12 7.13 -3.27
C ARG A 115 7.24 7.98 -4.17
N SER A 116 7.12 9.26 -3.82
CA SER A 116 6.23 10.17 -4.55
C SER A 116 6.63 10.21 -6.02
N SER A 117 5.61 10.17 -6.88
CA SER A 117 5.74 10.37 -8.32
C SER A 117 5.16 11.71 -8.76
N TRP A 118 4.81 12.59 -7.81
CA TRP A 118 4.28 13.94 -8.06
C TRP A 118 3.12 13.93 -9.07
N THR A 119 2.14 13.06 -8.85
CA THR A 119 0.96 12.93 -9.74
C THR A 119 0.14 14.20 -9.88
N GLU A 120 0.25 15.10 -8.91
CA GLU A 120 -0.39 16.41 -8.83
C GLU A 120 0.33 17.51 -9.63
N VAL A 121 1.60 17.28 -10.02
CA VAL A 121 2.36 18.24 -10.83
C VAL A 121 1.97 18.06 -12.30
N LEU A 122 1.45 19.14 -12.90
CA LEU A 122 0.97 19.14 -14.29
C LEU A 122 2.10 19.18 -15.32
N ASP A 123 3.22 19.85 -14.98
CA ASP A 123 4.39 19.94 -15.85
C ASP A 123 5.15 18.60 -15.85
N ALA A 124 5.27 17.99 -17.03
CA ALA A 124 5.82 16.64 -17.16
C ALA A 124 7.33 16.58 -16.86
N ASP A 125 8.07 17.62 -17.23
CA ASP A 125 9.52 17.67 -17.05
C ASP A 125 9.86 17.89 -15.57
N GLU A 126 9.15 18.80 -14.90
CA GLU A 126 9.30 19.04 -13.48
C GLU A 126 8.88 17.82 -12.65
N LYS A 127 7.77 17.17 -13.01
CA LYS A 127 7.34 15.91 -12.39
C LYS A 127 8.42 14.83 -12.51
N ALA A 128 9.00 14.65 -13.70
CA ALA A 128 10.06 13.69 -13.93
C ALA A 128 11.33 14.03 -13.14
N ARG A 129 11.70 15.32 -13.08
CA ARG A 129 12.85 15.82 -12.31
C ARG A 129 12.67 15.54 -10.82
N LEU A 130 11.53 15.88 -10.23
CA LEU A 130 11.23 15.66 -8.82
C LEU A 130 11.24 14.17 -8.47
N ALA A 131 10.59 13.34 -9.29
CA ALA A 131 10.59 11.89 -9.12
C ALA A 131 12.02 11.31 -9.18
N ALA A 132 12.85 11.75 -10.14
CA ALA A 132 14.23 11.29 -10.27
C ALA A 132 15.08 11.67 -9.06
N VAL A 133 14.99 12.91 -8.58
CA VAL A 133 15.70 13.38 -7.38
C VAL A 133 15.32 12.55 -6.17
N ASN A 134 14.03 12.31 -5.95
CA ASN A 134 13.54 11.51 -4.82
C ASN A 134 13.95 10.04 -4.92
N ASN A 135 13.91 9.47 -6.13
CA ASN A 135 14.32 8.09 -6.37
C ASN A 135 15.83 7.88 -6.21
N ALA A 136 16.64 8.92 -6.42
CA ALA A 136 18.09 8.87 -6.21
C ALA A 136 18.49 8.91 -4.71
N ARG A 137 17.56 9.25 -3.80
CA ARG A 137 17.85 9.30 -2.37
C ARG A 137 18.16 7.91 -1.81
N ALA A 138 19.21 7.88 -1.00
CA ALA A 138 19.58 6.69 -0.25
C ALA A 138 18.45 6.31 0.69
N VAL A 139 18.31 5.02 0.93
CA VAL A 139 17.34 4.46 1.84
C VAL A 139 17.54 5.03 3.25
N GLY A 140 16.45 5.40 3.92
CA GLY A 140 16.49 6.01 5.25
C GLY A 140 16.83 7.50 5.24
N ASP A 141 17.05 8.12 4.07
CA ASP A 141 17.16 9.57 3.94
C ASP A 141 15.85 10.23 4.40
N PRO A 142 15.88 11.10 5.42
CA PRO A 142 14.68 11.72 5.99
C PRO A 142 13.98 12.67 5.00
N ASP A 143 14.65 13.09 3.93
CA ASP A 143 14.07 13.97 2.91
C ASP A 143 13.36 13.19 1.79
N ILE A 144 13.25 11.86 1.88
CA ILE A 144 12.42 11.08 0.95
C ILE A 144 10.96 11.52 1.12
N VAL A 145 10.36 11.96 0.02
CA VAL A 145 8.94 12.26 -0.03
C VAL A 145 8.18 10.99 -0.39
N TRP A 146 7.28 10.60 0.50
CA TRP A 146 6.38 9.47 0.32
C TRP A 146 5.00 9.93 -0.12
N HIS A 147 4.38 9.16 -1.00
CA HIS A 147 2.98 9.28 -1.38
C HIS A 147 2.20 8.09 -0.81
N ARG A 148 1.05 8.37 -0.21
CA ARG A 148 0.10 7.35 0.22
C ARG A 148 -1.03 7.24 -0.79
N ALA A 149 -1.34 6.01 -1.20
CA ALA A 149 -2.55 5.70 -1.95
C ALA A 149 -3.34 4.64 -1.17
N ASP A 150 -4.65 4.85 -1.02
CA ASP A 150 -5.49 3.90 -0.31
C ASP A 150 -6.93 3.93 -0.84
N TYR A 151 -7.61 2.79 -0.72
CA TYR A 151 -9.05 2.72 -0.91
C TYR A 151 -9.65 1.67 0.02
N LEU A 152 -10.93 1.83 0.33
CA LEU A 152 -11.65 0.95 1.24
C LEU A 152 -13.04 0.65 0.67
N ALA A 153 -13.53 -0.57 0.88
CA ALA A 153 -14.87 -0.97 0.54
C ALA A 153 -15.89 -0.07 1.26
N PRO A 154 -16.97 0.38 0.59
CA PRO A 154 -17.98 1.25 1.20
C PRO A 154 -18.57 0.72 2.50
N SER A 155 -18.70 -0.59 2.64
CA SER A 155 -19.17 -1.27 3.85
C SER A 155 -18.31 -1.02 5.10
N HIS A 156 -17.12 -0.45 4.95
CA HIS A 156 -16.17 -0.16 6.03
C HIS A 156 -15.85 1.34 6.17
N HIS A 157 -16.47 2.21 5.36
CA HIS A 157 -16.31 3.66 5.45
C HIS A 157 -16.84 4.22 6.77
N GLY A 158 -16.28 5.35 7.23
CA GLY A 158 -16.72 6.05 8.45
C GLY A 158 -16.39 5.33 9.77
N ARG A 159 -15.66 4.22 9.72
CA ARG A 159 -15.34 3.39 10.91
C ARG A 159 -13.94 3.59 11.46
N GLY A 160 -13.13 4.48 10.87
CA GLY A 160 -11.74 4.72 11.28
C GLY A 160 -10.74 3.62 10.90
N VAL A 161 -11.17 2.60 10.12
CA VAL A 161 -10.33 1.45 9.71
C VAL A 161 -9.08 1.92 8.97
N MET A 162 -9.23 2.74 7.93
CA MET A 162 -8.10 3.18 7.13
C MET A 162 -7.16 4.10 7.92
N THR A 163 -7.70 4.97 8.80
CA THR A 163 -6.89 5.76 9.72
C THR A 163 -6.02 4.89 10.61
N ALA A 164 -6.57 3.80 11.16
CA ALA A 164 -5.83 2.84 11.96
C ALA A 164 -4.78 2.09 11.12
N ALA A 165 -5.12 1.69 9.89
CA ALA A 165 -4.19 1.02 8.98
C ALA A 165 -2.99 1.90 8.63
N VAL A 166 -3.24 3.15 8.23
CA VAL A 166 -2.18 4.13 7.92
C VAL A 166 -1.28 4.38 9.12
N LYS A 167 -1.86 4.61 10.30
CA LYS A 167 -1.07 4.79 11.54
C LYS A 167 -0.20 3.56 11.81
N THR A 168 -0.75 2.37 11.63
CA THR A 168 -0.06 1.10 11.86
C THR A 168 1.15 0.97 10.92
N ILE A 169 0.96 1.17 9.61
CA ILE A 169 2.07 1.13 8.65
C ILE A 169 3.11 2.18 8.95
N ILE A 170 2.74 3.43 9.23
CA ILE A 170 3.73 4.47 9.53
C ILE A 170 4.53 4.12 10.80
N THR A 171 3.87 3.74 11.88
CA THR A 171 4.53 3.57 13.19
C THR A 171 5.22 2.23 13.40
N GLN A 172 4.82 1.19 12.69
CA GLN A 172 5.42 -0.14 12.81
C GLN A 172 6.39 -0.46 11.66
N TRP A 173 6.37 0.34 10.60
CA TRP A 173 7.10 0.02 9.37
C TRP A 173 7.73 1.24 8.68
N GLY A 174 7.03 2.38 8.62
CA GLY A 174 7.47 3.58 7.92
C GLY A 174 8.43 4.51 8.68
N ILE A 175 8.63 4.27 9.98
CA ILE A 175 9.57 5.02 10.82
C ILE A 175 10.71 4.05 11.19
N PRO A 176 11.98 4.40 10.92
CA PRO A 176 13.15 3.60 11.31
C PRO A 176 13.25 3.35 12.81
#